data_AF-A0A2P5N7N0-F1
#
_entry.id   AF-A0A2P5N7N0-F1
#
_cell.length_a   1.000
_cell.length_b   1.000
_cell.length_c   1.000
_cell.angle_alpha   90.00
_cell.angle_beta   90.00
_cell.angle_gamma   90.00
#
_symmetry.space_group_name_H-M   'P 1'
#
loop_
_entity.id
_entity.type
_entity.pdbx_description
1 polymer ?
#
loop_
_entity_poly.entity_id
_entity_poly.type
_entity_poly.pdbx_seq_one_letter_code
_entity_poly.pdbx_strand_id
1 'polypeptide(L)'
;MTAFSNPCSSHQATIKVTEPLTPAEQAVAFRQTPLPLPTNTFGLGLVLGGTVSAGAFTAGVLDFLTEALDEWQQAKEAEDRNVESGRLSEEQRMVPAHNVSLAIITGSSGGGVNGAILSRFLGYEFPHVRLSHNSPANANLAELVPPLMHQGKLLSFSDNPYWDVWINKLRIDGFLTDKAPEQSILSDNAIEDAAHAVARDLTGQLPSIDRRWIHGQFNLVLALTNLRGIPAKIDYPGGRYSLKQSFVNHAEFIRFGIAHSNAAQRSRTKACHESVLLGPLSTTTDWAEFSEFGIATGAFPVGLPAKSLNRCIADYRYIPVKKSRSDGKGVDVCALDIDAAALNSLTGSYPFTAVDAGVTNNAPVELAREYLAGIGGHNKRESHTADRAVIFVDPFAETADVQPLANNSIIEVIKKLILSGVAQSRYHTRDLALAGDINIKSRFLITAFRTNPQSPNDWLLGAQALCSTRIGAFFGFFDAEFSKHDFFLGRYCCQQFLQQQNNFALREDNPVLGMARANRLNMKPIIPLFGTAAIEQKMPKWPVWNTFKAESIKPKIHARIKRVVHALLNNMVNGKEMSWYKKIGADFLIWLNKTAFMSLATNKIIASIENAKNSFPKL
;
A
#
# COMPACT_ATOMS: atom_id res chain seq x y z
N MET A 1 27.05 1.86 5.98
CA MET A 1 26.76 1.22 7.28
C MET A 1 26.76 2.31 8.34
N THR A 2 25.63 2.98 8.52
CA THR A 2 25.36 3.83 9.68
C THR A 2 24.31 3.09 10.50
N ALA A 3 24.73 2.51 11.62
CA ALA A 3 23.83 1.90 12.58
C ALA A 3 23.06 3.02 13.27
N PHE A 4 21.82 3.27 12.81
CA PHE A 4 20.93 4.21 13.48
C PHE A 4 20.41 3.55 14.75
N SER A 5 20.85 4.08 15.89
CA SER A 5 20.43 3.68 17.22
C SER A 5 18.98 4.14 17.44
N ASN A 6 18.06 3.18 17.55
CA ASN A 6 16.79 3.39 18.22
C ASN A 6 16.91 2.75 19.62
N PRO A 7 17.35 3.49 20.65
CA PRO A 7 17.20 2.98 22.01
C PRO A 7 15.70 3.05 22.28
N CYS A 8 15.04 1.90 22.40
CA CYS A 8 13.67 1.78 22.87
C CYS A 8 13.46 2.86 23.95
N SER A 9 12.42 3.70 23.81
CA SER A 9 12.15 4.82 24.71
C SER A 9 12.41 4.42 26.15
N SER A 10 12.92 5.31 27.01
CA SER A 10 13.49 4.97 28.33
C SER A 10 12.60 4.10 29.27
N HIS A 11 11.31 3.91 28.95
CA HIS A 11 10.42 2.92 29.56
C HIS A 11 10.36 1.53 28.87
N GLN A 12 10.58 1.43 27.56
CA GLN A 12 10.57 0.17 26.79
C GLN A 12 11.92 -0.56 26.80
N ALA A 13 13.04 0.14 27.03
CA ALA A 13 14.37 -0.49 27.07
C ALA A 13 14.55 -1.53 28.20
N THR A 14 13.74 -1.45 29.25
CA THR A 14 13.76 -2.35 30.42
C THR A 14 12.77 -3.51 30.33
N ILE A 15 11.79 -3.46 29.42
CA ILE A 15 10.74 -4.48 29.32
C ILE A 15 11.27 -5.68 28.53
N LYS A 16 11.42 -6.82 29.21
CA LYS A 16 11.77 -8.06 28.53
C LYS A 16 10.58 -8.53 27.69
N VAL A 17 10.86 -8.96 26.46
CA VAL A 17 9.91 -9.60 25.53
C VAL A 17 9.19 -10.78 26.20
N THR A 18 9.82 -11.37 27.21
CA THR A 18 9.38 -12.54 27.97
C THR A 18 8.31 -12.25 29.02
N GLU A 19 8.11 -10.99 29.41
CA GLU A 19 7.12 -10.65 30.43
C GLU A 19 5.72 -10.73 29.80
N PRO A 20 4.81 -11.56 30.33
CA PRO A 20 3.46 -11.64 29.81
C PRO A 20 2.73 -10.32 30.00
N LEU A 21 1.90 -9.94 29.04
CA LEU A 21 1.00 -8.79 29.20
C LEU A 21 -0.01 -9.09 30.31
N THR A 22 -0.19 -8.16 31.24
CA THR A 22 -1.27 -8.21 32.23
C THR A 22 -2.64 -8.19 31.53
N PRO A 23 -3.73 -8.68 32.17
CA PRO A 23 -5.06 -8.63 31.58
C PRO A 23 -5.51 -7.22 31.15
N ALA A 24 -5.13 -6.19 31.92
CA ALA A 24 -5.43 -4.80 31.57
C ALA A 24 -4.66 -4.33 30.32
N GLU A 25 -3.36 -4.65 30.23
CA GLU A 25 -2.57 -4.36 29.03
C GLU A 25 -3.10 -5.10 27.80
N GLN A 26 -3.53 -6.37 27.96
CA GLN A 26 -4.15 -7.13 26.88
C GLN A 26 -5.48 -6.51 26.44
N ALA A 27 -6.33 -6.06 27.37
CA ALA A 27 -7.59 -5.42 27.03
C ALA A 27 -7.39 -4.12 26.20
N VAL A 28 -6.33 -3.36 26.50
CA VAL A 28 -5.97 -2.14 25.75
C VAL A 28 -5.30 -2.47 24.40
N ALA A 29 -4.33 -3.39 24.39
CA ALA A 29 -3.58 -3.75 23.20
C ALA A 29 -4.42 -4.53 22.18
N PHE A 30 -5.31 -5.38 22.67
CA PHE A 30 -6.12 -6.32 21.91
C PHE A 30 -7.60 -5.97 22.00
N ARG A 31 -7.94 -4.73 21.66
CA ARG A 31 -9.32 -4.23 21.66
C ARG A 31 -10.23 -5.20 20.90
N GLN A 32 -11.17 -5.82 21.61
CA GLN A 32 -12.17 -6.74 21.03
C GLN A 32 -13.49 -6.01 20.67
N THR A 33 -13.64 -4.76 21.10
CA THR A 33 -14.79 -3.92 20.75
C THR A 33 -14.52 -3.11 19.47
N PRO A 34 -15.57 -2.77 18.71
CA PRO A 34 -15.42 -1.90 17.54
C PRO A 34 -14.81 -0.55 17.91
N LEU A 35 -14.04 0.03 17.00
CA LEU A 35 -13.54 1.41 17.12
C LEU A 35 -14.73 2.35 17.41
N PRO A 36 -14.71 3.15 18.49
CA PRO A 36 -15.76 4.12 18.73
C PRO A 36 -15.77 5.17 17.62
N LEU A 37 -16.96 5.47 17.11
CA LEU A 37 -17.18 6.50 16.10
C LEU A 37 -18.10 7.58 16.68
N PRO A 38 -17.91 8.86 16.33
CA PRO A 38 -18.87 9.90 16.65
C PRO A 38 -20.25 9.61 16.05
N THR A 39 -21.27 10.29 16.56
CA THR A 39 -22.63 10.23 15.98
C THR A 39 -22.60 10.61 14.50
N ASN A 40 -23.51 10.03 13.72
CA ASN A 40 -23.66 10.28 12.27
C ASN A 40 -22.34 10.11 11.49
N THR A 41 -21.50 9.13 11.86
CA THR A 41 -20.18 8.91 11.25
C THR A 41 -20.02 7.49 10.73
N PHE A 42 -19.55 7.37 9.50
CA PHE A 42 -19.16 6.10 8.88
C PHE A 42 -17.65 5.87 9.01
N GLY A 43 -17.25 4.77 9.64
CA GLY A 43 -15.85 4.40 9.82
C GLY A 43 -15.26 3.75 8.56
N LEU A 44 -14.09 4.21 8.13
CA LEU A 44 -13.42 3.70 6.94
C LEU A 44 -12.03 3.15 7.24
N GLY A 45 -11.70 2.04 6.60
CA GLY A 45 -10.34 1.53 6.49
C GLY A 45 -9.98 1.29 5.02
N LEU A 46 -8.75 1.62 4.64
CA LEU A 46 -8.24 1.34 3.29
C LEU A 46 -7.28 0.16 3.33
N VAL A 47 -7.45 -0.77 2.40
CA VAL A 47 -6.52 -1.86 2.16
C VAL A 47 -5.96 -1.70 0.76
N LEU A 48 -4.66 -1.45 0.69
CA LEU A 48 -3.94 -1.15 -0.53
C LEU A 48 -3.07 -2.37 -0.89
N GLY A 49 -3.52 -3.13 -1.88
CA GLY A 49 -2.83 -4.36 -2.29
C GLY A 49 -1.46 -4.09 -2.89
N GLY A 50 -0.61 -5.13 -2.93
CA GLY A 50 0.70 -5.02 -3.54
C GLY A 50 0.68 -5.05 -5.07
N THR A 51 1.25 -4.00 -5.69
CA THR A 51 0.96 -3.64 -7.08
C THR A 51 2.17 -3.25 -7.94
N VAL A 52 3.40 -3.31 -7.40
CA VAL A 52 4.63 -2.89 -8.10
C VAL A 52 4.42 -1.54 -8.80
N SER A 53 4.57 -1.42 -10.14
CA SER A 53 4.37 -0.17 -10.86
C SER A 53 2.91 0.19 -11.13
N ALA A 54 1.97 -0.76 -10.96
CA ALA A 54 0.53 -0.46 -10.92
C ALA A 54 0.13 0.29 -9.63
N GLY A 55 1.08 0.54 -8.72
CA GLY A 55 0.90 1.51 -7.66
C GLY A 55 0.53 2.91 -8.18
N ALA A 56 0.85 3.26 -9.43
CA ALA A 56 0.37 4.48 -10.07
C ALA A 56 -1.16 4.56 -10.15
N PHE A 57 -1.86 3.44 -10.42
CA PHE A 57 -3.33 3.37 -10.36
C PHE A 57 -3.85 3.63 -8.95
N THR A 58 -3.24 2.99 -7.95
CA THR A 58 -3.59 3.21 -6.54
C THR A 58 -3.37 4.67 -6.13
N ALA A 59 -2.31 5.28 -6.64
CA ALA A 59 -1.98 6.68 -6.42
C ALA A 59 -3.08 7.61 -6.97
N GLY A 60 -3.59 7.32 -8.17
CA GLY A 60 -4.74 8.02 -8.74
C GLY A 60 -6.03 7.84 -7.93
N VAL A 61 -6.29 6.63 -7.42
CA VAL A 61 -7.44 6.39 -6.53
C VAL A 61 -7.34 7.22 -5.26
N LEU A 62 -6.17 7.25 -4.61
CA LEU A 62 -6.00 8.02 -3.37
C LEU A 62 -5.99 9.53 -3.60
N ASP A 63 -5.46 9.99 -4.73
CA ASP A 63 -5.52 11.40 -5.13
C ASP A 63 -6.98 11.86 -5.26
N PHE A 64 -7.81 11.12 -6.01
CA PHE A 64 -9.23 11.45 -6.18
C PHE A 64 -10.04 11.28 -4.89
N LEU A 65 -9.77 10.23 -4.09
CA LEU A 65 -10.48 10.03 -2.83
C LEU A 65 -10.19 11.16 -1.83
N THR A 66 -8.94 11.63 -1.78
CA THR A 66 -8.55 12.79 -0.94
C THR A 66 -9.27 14.04 -1.42
N GLU A 67 -9.28 14.31 -2.73
CA GLU A 67 -10.01 15.43 -3.34
C GLU A 67 -11.50 15.40 -2.99
N ALA A 68 -12.16 14.25 -3.17
CA ALA A 68 -13.58 14.10 -2.91
C ALA A 68 -13.94 14.34 -1.43
N LEU A 69 -13.10 13.86 -0.51
CA LEU A 69 -13.30 14.05 0.93
C LEU A 69 -13.01 15.50 1.36
N ASP A 70 -11.96 16.12 0.82
CA ASP A 70 -11.61 17.52 1.09
C ASP A 70 -12.70 18.46 0.54
N GLU A 71 -13.18 18.27 -0.69
CA GLU A 71 -14.25 19.06 -1.32
C GLU A 71 -15.59 18.94 -0.59
N TRP A 72 -15.98 17.71 -0.17
CA TRP A 72 -17.20 17.54 0.61
C TRP A 72 -17.09 18.16 2.00
N GLN A 73 -15.93 18.05 2.65
CA GLN A 73 -15.68 18.70 3.94
C GLN A 73 -15.76 20.22 3.82
N GLN A 74 -15.15 20.80 2.79
CA GLN A 74 -15.22 22.24 2.50
C GLN A 74 -16.66 22.71 2.23
N ALA A 75 -17.45 21.92 1.49
CA ALA A 75 -18.86 22.21 1.22
C ALA A 75 -19.70 22.25 2.51
N LYS A 76 -19.51 21.28 3.42
CA LYS A 76 -20.17 21.27 4.74
C LYS A 76 -19.82 22.51 5.55
N GLU A 77 -18.54 22.85 5.64
CA GLU A 77 -18.09 24.00 6.42
C GLU A 77 -18.56 25.33 5.83
N ALA A 78 -18.67 25.44 4.50
CA ALA A 78 -19.25 26.61 3.86
C ALA A 78 -20.74 26.76 4.18
N GLU A 79 -21.48 25.64 4.20
CA GLU A 79 -22.89 25.63 4.56
C GLU A 79 -23.10 25.98 6.04
N ASP A 80 -22.30 25.40 6.95
CA ASP A 80 -22.30 25.73 8.38
C ASP A 80 -22.12 27.24 8.61
N ARG A 81 -21.14 27.87 7.94
CA ARG A 81 -20.93 29.32 8.02
C ARG A 81 -22.11 30.14 7.50
N ASN A 82 -22.81 29.66 6.47
CA ASN A 82 -23.98 30.33 5.93
C ASN A 82 -25.18 30.23 6.88
N VAL A 83 -25.35 29.09 7.57
CA VAL A 83 -26.34 28.95 8.64
C VAL A 83 -26.02 29.86 9.81
N GLU A 84 -24.79 29.82 10.32
CA GLU A 84 -24.36 30.65 11.46
C GLU A 84 -24.52 32.16 11.18
N SER A 85 -24.31 32.58 9.94
CA SER A 85 -24.50 33.97 9.51
C SER A 85 -25.95 34.34 9.15
N GLY A 86 -26.91 33.41 9.29
CA GLY A 86 -28.32 33.61 8.97
C GLY A 86 -28.63 33.76 7.48
N ARG A 87 -27.67 33.45 6.59
CA ARG A 87 -27.86 33.46 5.13
C ARG A 87 -28.64 32.25 4.62
N LEU A 88 -28.65 31.17 5.40
CA LEU A 88 -29.33 29.92 5.14
C LEU A 88 -30.05 29.48 6.43
N SER A 89 -31.27 28.96 6.34
CA SER A 89 -31.89 28.27 7.47
C SER A 89 -31.42 26.82 7.55
N GLU A 90 -31.55 26.19 8.73
CA GLU A 90 -31.17 24.78 8.91
C GLU A 90 -31.95 23.83 7.97
N GLU A 91 -33.20 24.19 7.63
CA GLU A 91 -34.06 23.44 6.72
C GLU A 91 -33.62 23.54 5.25
N GLN A 92 -32.83 24.56 4.91
CA GLN A 92 -32.34 24.81 3.56
C GLN A 92 -30.98 24.15 3.29
N ARG A 93 -30.44 23.39 4.24
CA ARG A 93 -29.20 22.62 4.04
C ARG A 93 -29.38 21.58 2.94
N MET A 94 -28.44 21.58 1.99
CA MET A 94 -28.38 20.66 0.86
C MET A 94 -27.19 19.72 0.94
N VAL A 95 -26.14 20.07 1.70
CA VAL A 95 -24.96 19.21 1.86
C VAL A 95 -25.26 18.14 2.92
N PRO A 96 -25.07 16.84 2.62
CA PRO A 96 -25.26 15.79 3.62
C PRO A 96 -24.37 16.01 4.84
N ALA A 97 -24.98 16.05 6.03
CA ALA A 97 -24.32 16.40 7.29
C ALA A 97 -23.59 15.22 7.97
N HIS A 98 -23.75 13.99 7.47
CA HIS A 98 -23.02 12.84 8.00
C HIS A 98 -21.52 12.95 7.72
N ASN A 99 -20.74 12.16 8.44
CA ASN A 99 -19.29 12.18 8.36
C ASN A 99 -18.74 10.83 7.92
N VAL A 100 -17.54 10.87 7.35
CA VAL A 100 -16.68 9.70 7.17
C VAL A 100 -15.45 9.90 8.05
N SER A 101 -15.00 8.82 8.70
CA SER A 101 -13.78 8.82 9.51
C SER A 101 -12.84 7.71 9.04
N LEU A 102 -11.81 8.09 8.29
CA LEU A 102 -10.74 7.20 7.89
C LEU A 102 -9.84 6.92 9.09
N ALA A 103 -9.83 5.67 9.54
CA ALA A 103 -9.16 5.28 10.77
C ALA A 103 -7.88 4.48 10.57
N ILE A 104 -7.75 3.79 9.43
CA ILE A 104 -6.59 2.95 9.16
C ILE A 104 -6.33 2.83 7.67
N ILE A 105 -5.05 2.81 7.31
CA ILE A 105 -4.57 2.31 6.03
C ILE A 105 -3.67 1.12 6.29
N THR A 106 -3.87 0.05 5.54
CA THR A 106 -2.98 -1.11 5.54
C THR A 106 -2.52 -1.38 4.13
N GLY A 107 -1.23 -1.64 3.89
CA GLY A 107 -0.77 -1.96 2.54
C GLY A 107 0.55 -2.69 2.47
N SER A 108 0.83 -3.21 1.28
CA SER A 108 2.10 -3.85 0.89
C SER A 108 2.58 -3.32 -0.46
N SER A 109 3.88 -3.41 -0.75
CA SER A 109 4.44 -3.03 -2.06
C SER A 109 4.03 -1.61 -2.48
N GLY A 110 3.69 -1.41 -3.75
CA GLY A 110 3.15 -0.15 -4.26
C GLY A 110 1.91 0.38 -3.51
N GLY A 111 1.07 -0.50 -2.94
CA GLY A 111 -0.05 -0.08 -2.07
C GLY A 111 0.44 0.48 -0.74
N GLY A 112 1.42 -0.17 -0.11
CA GLY A 112 2.07 0.30 1.12
C GLY A 112 2.78 1.65 0.92
N VAL A 113 3.49 1.83 -0.19
CA VAL A 113 4.11 3.11 -0.57
C VAL A 113 3.07 4.23 -0.70
N ASN A 114 1.94 3.96 -1.35
CA ASN A 114 0.85 4.93 -1.45
C ASN A 114 0.23 5.28 -0.09
N GLY A 115 0.07 4.29 0.80
CA GLY A 115 -0.38 4.53 2.17
C GLY A 115 0.61 5.38 2.98
N ALA A 116 1.92 5.18 2.77
CA ALA A 116 2.97 5.97 3.38
C ALA A 116 2.95 7.42 2.89
N ILE A 117 2.79 7.63 1.57
CA ILE A 117 2.61 8.96 0.98
C ILE A 117 1.42 9.66 1.62
N LEU A 118 0.22 9.05 1.62
CA LEU A 118 -0.97 9.68 2.21
C LEU A 118 -0.71 10.09 3.66
N SER A 119 -0.17 9.16 4.46
CA SER A 119 0.10 9.35 5.89
C SER A 119 1.02 10.55 6.17
N ARG A 120 2.07 10.73 5.35
CA ARG A 120 3.00 11.86 5.46
C ARG A 120 2.35 13.19 5.10
N PHE A 121 1.42 13.19 4.16
CA PHE A 121 0.78 14.39 3.60
C PHE A 121 -0.60 14.70 4.21
N LEU A 122 -1.08 13.92 5.19
CA LEU A 122 -2.38 14.12 5.84
C LEU A 122 -2.59 15.52 6.42
N GLY A 123 -1.53 16.17 6.90
CA GLY A 123 -1.59 17.53 7.44
C GLY A 123 -1.44 18.64 6.40
N TYR A 124 -1.30 18.33 5.12
CA TYR A 124 -1.00 19.31 4.06
C TYR A 124 -1.98 19.27 2.89
N GLU A 125 -2.32 20.44 2.38
CA GLU A 125 -2.97 20.58 1.08
C GLU A 125 -1.94 20.36 -0.03
N PHE A 126 -2.35 19.70 -1.10
CA PHE A 126 -1.55 19.54 -2.31
C PHE A 126 -2.48 19.63 -3.52
N PRO A 127 -1.99 20.13 -4.68
CA PRO A 127 -2.84 20.25 -5.85
C PRO A 127 -3.22 18.87 -6.39
N HIS A 128 -4.46 18.67 -6.82
CA HIS A 128 -4.88 17.45 -7.50
C HIS A 128 -4.64 17.54 -9.00
N VAL A 129 -4.48 16.39 -9.66
CA VAL A 129 -4.13 16.33 -11.08
C VAL A 129 -5.23 15.63 -11.87
N ARG A 130 -5.79 16.28 -12.89
CA ARG A 130 -6.80 15.66 -13.77
C ARG A 130 -6.44 15.79 -15.25
N LEU A 131 -7.18 15.07 -16.09
CA LEU A 131 -7.12 15.25 -17.53
C LEU A 131 -7.89 16.52 -17.94
N SER A 132 -7.30 17.32 -18.83
CA SER A 132 -7.87 18.58 -19.24
C SER A 132 -9.18 18.42 -20.01
N HIS A 133 -10.19 19.18 -19.60
CA HIS A 133 -11.46 19.26 -20.32
C HIS A 133 -11.35 20.13 -21.59
N ASN A 134 -10.43 21.09 -21.57
CA ASN A 134 -10.35 22.19 -22.53
C ASN A 134 -9.41 21.93 -23.73
N SER A 135 -8.78 20.76 -23.82
CA SER A 135 -7.88 20.40 -24.93
C SER A 135 -8.41 19.23 -25.77
N PRO A 136 -9.31 19.47 -26.75
CA PRO A 136 -9.76 18.43 -27.68
C PRO A 136 -8.60 17.81 -28.48
N ALA A 137 -7.59 18.63 -28.82
CA ALA A 137 -6.43 18.22 -29.59
C ALA A 137 -5.44 17.33 -28.82
N ASN A 138 -5.43 17.40 -27.48
CA ASN A 138 -4.59 16.55 -26.63
C ASN A 138 -5.41 15.99 -25.45
N ALA A 139 -6.09 14.88 -25.70
CA ALA A 139 -6.97 14.24 -24.74
C ALA A 139 -6.25 13.68 -23.49
N ASN A 140 -4.92 13.64 -23.48
CA ASN A 140 -4.10 13.16 -22.35
C ASN A 140 -3.34 14.30 -21.64
N LEU A 141 -3.67 15.56 -21.94
CA LEU A 141 -3.04 16.70 -21.27
C LEU A 141 -3.47 16.76 -19.80
N ALA A 142 -2.50 16.77 -18.89
CA ALA A 142 -2.72 16.93 -17.46
C ALA A 142 -2.92 18.41 -17.09
N GLU A 143 -3.77 18.69 -16.10
CA GLU A 143 -3.97 20.00 -15.50
C GLU A 143 -4.08 19.90 -13.97
N LEU A 144 -3.65 20.96 -13.27
CA LEU A 144 -3.75 21.09 -11.81
C LEU A 144 -5.06 21.73 -11.41
N VAL A 145 -5.80 21.09 -10.52
CA VAL A 145 -7.17 21.48 -10.21
C VAL A 145 -7.54 21.25 -8.74
N PRO A 146 -8.08 22.30 -8.06
CA PRO A 146 -7.94 23.69 -8.45
C PRO A 146 -6.44 24.10 -8.44
N PRO A 147 -6.03 25.12 -9.23
CA PRO A 147 -4.70 25.69 -9.09
C PRO A 147 -4.53 26.21 -7.65
N LEU A 148 -3.52 25.71 -6.94
CA LEU A 148 -3.29 26.03 -5.53
C LEU A 148 -2.14 27.03 -5.40
N MET A 149 -2.38 28.14 -4.71
CA MET A 149 -1.37 29.17 -4.42
C MET A 149 -0.93 29.04 -2.96
N HIS A 150 0.38 29.06 -2.71
CA HIS A 150 0.93 29.14 -1.36
C HIS A 150 2.08 30.15 -1.33
N GLN A 151 2.00 31.12 -0.41
CA GLN A 151 3.03 32.16 -0.23
C GLN A 151 3.42 32.88 -1.54
N GLY A 152 2.43 33.22 -2.38
CA GLY A 152 2.66 33.91 -3.65
C GLY A 152 3.21 33.02 -4.78
N LYS A 153 3.41 31.72 -4.55
CA LYS A 153 3.83 30.75 -5.56
C LYS A 153 2.68 29.86 -5.98
N LEU A 154 2.53 29.67 -7.30
CA LEU A 154 1.65 28.64 -7.85
C LEU A 154 2.30 27.27 -7.69
N LEU A 155 1.59 26.35 -7.05
CA LEU A 155 2.04 24.97 -6.91
C LEU A 155 2.00 24.25 -8.27
N SER A 156 2.88 23.26 -8.41
CA SER A 156 3.17 22.52 -9.63
C SER A 156 2.77 21.04 -9.51
N PHE A 157 2.90 20.26 -10.59
CA PHE A 157 2.70 18.81 -10.56
C PHE A 157 3.62 18.08 -9.57
N SER A 158 4.83 18.59 -9.34
CA SER A 158 5.75 18.02 -8.34
C SER A 158 5.34 18.30 -6.89
N ASP A 159 4.37 19.18 -6.67
CA ASP A 159 3.80 19.43 -5.35
C ASP A 159 2.64 18.47 -5.03
N ASN A 160 2.13 17.73 -6.02
CA ASN A 160 1.30 16.54 -5.78
C ASN A 160 2.22 15.34 -5.46
N PRO A 161 2.13 14.75 -4.27
CA PRO A 161 3.12 13.75 -3.84
C PRO A 161 2.99 12.42 -4.59
N TYR A 162 1.79 12.06 -5.01
CA TYR A 162 1.55 10.87 -5.82
C TYR A 162 2.13 11.02 -7.22
N TRP A 163 1.87 12.18 -7.84
CA TRP A 163 2.42 12.50 -9.14
C TRP A 163 3.94 12.54 -9.11
N ASP A 164 4.54 13.22 -8.13
CA ASP A 164 5.99 13.34 -8.07
C ASP A 164 6.68 11.98 -7.89
N VAL A 165 6.18 11.12 -7.00
CA VAL A 165 6.74 9.79 -6.79
C VAL A 165 6.53 8.87 -8.00
N TRP A 166 5.28 8.65 -8.41
CA TRP A 166 4.95 7.64 -9.42
C TRP A 166 5.20 8.13 -10.86
N ILE A 167 5.06 9.44 -11.10
CA ILE A 167 5.13 10.03 -12.43
C ILE A 167 6.49 10.70 -12.73
N ASN A 168 7.20 11.23 -11.74
CA ASN A 168 8.47 11.89 -12.01
C ASN A 168 9.68 11.04 -11.58
N LYS A 169 9.62 10.37 -10.42
CA LYS A 169 10.81 9.77 -9.79
C LYS A 169 11.05 8.29 -10.09
N LEU A 170 10.00 7.46 -10.01
CA LEU A 170 10.14 6.01 -10.17
C LEU A 170 10.33 5.60 -11.64
N ARG A 171 11.54 5.81 -12.19
CA ARG A 171 11.85 5.60 -13.62
C ARG A 171 12.97 4.58 -13.81
N ILE A 172 12.91 3.85 -14.92
CA ILE A 172 13.84 2.76 -15.26
C ILE A 172 15.30 3.19 -15.24
N ASP A 173 15.58 4.44 -15.62
CA ASP A 173 16.94 4.99 -15.57
C ASP A 173 17.50 5.08 -14.15
N GLY A 174 16.65 5.42 -13.16
CA GLY A 174 17.03 5.42 -11.74
C GLY A 174 17.13 4.01 -11.15
N PHE A 175 16.53 3.01 -11.79
CA PHE A 175 16.69 1.59 -11.44
C PHE A 175 17.92 0.95 -12.09
N LEU A 176 18.45 1.49 -13.18
CA LEU A 176 19.58 0.91 -13.93
C LEU A 176 20.90 1.66 -13.70
N THR A 177 21.11 2.20 -12.51
CA THR A 177 22.34 2.92 -12.16
C THR A 177 23.49 1.98 -11.80
N ASP A 178 24.70 2.54 -11.73
CA ASP A 178 25.90 1.82 -11.33
C ASP A 178 26.02 1.62 -9.80
N LYS A 179 25.16 2.26 -8.99
CA LYS A 179 25.22 2.22 -7.52
C LYS A 179 24.52 1.01 -6.89
N ALA A 180 23.82 0.22 -7.69
CA ALA A 180 22.96 -0.85 -7.19
C ALA A 180 23.76 -2.02 -6.56
N PRO A 181 23.29 -2.65 -5.46
CA PRO A 181 24.02 -3.73 -4.77
C PRO A 181 24.34 -4.91 -5.68
N GLU A 182 25.51 -5.52 -5.54
CA GLU A 182 25.97 -6.57 -6.45
C GLU A 182 25.03 -7.79 -6.60
N GLN A 183 24.14 -8.03 -5.62
CA GLN A 183 23.18 -9.14 -5.65
C GLN A 183 21.82 -8.83 -6.31
N SER A 184 21.58 -7.60 -6.78
CA SER A 184 20.27 -7.20 -7.34
C SER A 184 20.37 -6.83 -8.83
N ILE A 185 19.34 -7.07 -9.64
CA ILE A 185 19.33 -6.57 -11.02
C ILE A 185 19.04 -5.07 -11.04
N LEU A 186 18.18 -4.53 -10.18
CA LEU A 186 17.88 -3.09 -10.15
C LEU A 186 18.49 -2.39 -8.92
N SER A 187 18.73 -1.09 -9.06
CA SER A 187 19.05 -0.14 -8.01
C SER A 187 17.81 0.21 -7.21
N ASP A 188 17.96 0.46 -5.93
CA ASP A 188 16.95 1.13 -5.10
C ASP A 188 17.04 2.66 -5.18
N ASN A 189 18.03 3.27 -5.84
CA ASN A 189 18.18 4.74 -5.92
C ASN A 189 16.88 5.48 -6.26
N ALA A 190 16.13 5.05 -7.28
CA ALA A 190 14.87 5.70 -7.64
C ALA A 190 13.85 5.68 -6.48
N ILE A 191 13.86 4.60 -5.69
CA ILE A 191 13.01 4.42 -4.52
C ILE A 191 13.55 5.24 -3.34
N GLU A 192 14.87 5.28 -3.12
CA GLU A 192 15.50 6.11 -2.09
C GLU A 192 15.26 7.60 -2.35
N ASP A 193 15.44 8.05 -3.59
CA ASP A 193 15.18 9.44 -4.00
C ASP A 193 13.71 9.81 -3.83
N ALA A 194 12.79 8.88 -4.11
CA ALA A 194 11.36 9.05 -3.85
C ALA A 194 11.05 9.10 -2.35
N ALA A 195 11.63 8.19 -1.56
CA ALA A 195 11.45 8.13 -0.13
C ALA A 195 11.98 9.40 0.56
N HIS A 196 13.17 9.89 0.17
CA HIS A 196 13.72 11.16 0.66
C HIS A 196 12.82 12.35 0.29
N ALA A 197 12.22 12.36 -0.90
CA ALA A 197 11.28 13.41 -1.29
C ALA A 197 10.00 13.40 -0.45
N VAL A 198 9.53 12.22 -0.02
CA VAL A 198 8.40 12.09 0.91
C VAL A 198 8.81 12.49 2.34
N ALA A 199 10.00 12.09 2.78
CA ALA A 199 10.50 12.30 4.14
C ALA A 199 10.93 13.74 4.44
N ARG A 200 11.11 14.58 3.41
CA ARG A 200 11.60 15.96 3.57
C ARG A 200 10.72 16.78 4.51
N ASP A 201 11.30 17.81 5.11
CA ASP A 201 10.51 18.83 5.81
C ASP A 201 9.64 19.58 4.80
N LEU A 202 8.33 19.64 5.09
CA LEU A 202 7.32 20.30 4.25
C LEU A 202 6.83 21.61 4.88
N THR A 203 7.37 21.98 6.04
CA THR A 203 6.99 23.19 6.78
C THR A 203 7.20 24.43 5.92
N GLY A 204 6.13 25.18 5.69
CA GLY A 204 6.14 26.37 4.85
C GLY A 204 6.26 26.11 3.34
N GLN A 205 6.39 24.85 2.90
CA GLN A 205 6.39 24.50 1.48
C GLN A 205 4.97 24.24 0.95
N LEU A 206 4.11 23.66 1.79
CA LEU A 206 2.70 23.39 1.48
C LEU A 206 1.78 24.02 2.55
N PRO A 207 0.55 24.44 2.18
CA PRO A 207 -0.45 24.86 3.15
C PRO A 207 -0.78 23.73 4.10
N SER A 208 -0.91 24.03 5.40
CA SER A 208 -1.41 23.07 6.38
C SER A 208 -2.93 23.00 6.35
N ILE A 209 -3.49 21.80 6.49
CA ILE A 209 -4.94 21.55 6.59
C ILE A 209 -5.23 20.62 7.76
N ASP A 210 -6.38 20.83 8.40
CA ASP A 210 -6.93 19.92 9.41
C ASP A 210 -8.03 19.05 8.79
N ARG A 211 -7.67 17.85 8.35
CA ARG A 211 -8.61 16.93 7.70
C ARG A 211 -9.52 16.25 8.72
N ARG A 212 -10.68 16.85 8.96
CA ARG A 212 -11.70 16.36 9.93
C ARG A 212 -12.25 14.96 9.62
N TRP A 213 -12.10 14.50 8.37
CA TRP A 213 -12.47 13.14 7.98
C TRP A 213 -11.41 12.08 8.34
N ILE A 214 -10.28 12.47 8.94
CA ILE A 214 -9.29 11.54 9.52
C ILE A 214 -9.62 11.28 10.99
N HIS A 215 -9.61 10.01 11.39
CA HIS A 215 -9.81 9.62 12.78
C HIS A 215 -8.67 10.13 13.69
N GLY A 216 -8.97 10.53 14.92
CA GLY A 216 -7.96 10.98 15.90
C GLY A 216 -6.89 9.92 16.24
N GLN A 217 -7.24 8.64 16.13
CA GLN A 217 -6.32 7.50 16.26
C GLN A 217 -5.95 6.90 14.89
N PHE A 218 -5.68 7.71 13.87
CA PHE A 218 -5.32 7.18 12.55
C PHE A 218 -4.05 6.33 12.60
N ASN A 219 -4.04 5.23 11.86
CA ASN A 219 -2.90 4.32 11.78
C ASN A 219 -2.53 3.98 10.33
N LEU A 220 -1.23 3.90 10.06
CA LEU A 220 -0.68 3.22 8.88
C LEU A 220 -0.11 1.88 9.30
N VAL A 221 -0.43 0.81 8.58
CA VAL A 221 0.19 -0.50 8.73
C VAL A 221 0.85 -0.91 7.43
N LEU A 222 2.15 -1.16 7.48
CA LEU A 222 2.91 -1.68 6.35
C LEU A 222 3.19 -3.16 6.58
N ALA A 223 2.77 -4.00 5.64
CA ALA A 223 3.10 -5.41 5.63
C ALA A 223 4.46 -5.64 4.94
N LEU A 224 5.21 -6.62 5.45
CA LEU A 224 6.56 -6.98 5.03
C LEU A 224 6.75 -8.50 5.14
N THR A 225 7.74 -9.03 4.42
CA THR A 225 8.26 -10.38 4.69
C THR A 225 9.58 -10.25 5.44
N ASN A 226 9.63 -10.81 6.66
CA ASN A 226 10.82 -10.86 7.49
C ASN A 226 11.58 -12.17 7.23
N LEU A 227 12.72 -12.10 6.52
CA LEU A 227 13.50 -13.29 6.14
C LEU A 227 14.23 -13.93 7.33
N ARG A 228 14.43 -13.21 8.44
CA ARG A 228 14.93 -13.80 9.69
C ARG A 228 13.83 -14.63 10.36
N GLY A 229 12.57 -14.22 10.20
CA GLY A 229 11.40 -14.82 10.82
C GLY A 229 11.32 -14.52 12.32
N ILE A 230 10.17 -14.73 12.93
CA ILE A 230 9.90 -14.51 14.36
C ILE A 230 9.68 -15.88 15.01
N PRO A 231 10.55 -16.34 15.92
CA PRO A 231 10.38 -17.63 16.56
C PRO A 231 9.26 -17.55 17.60
N ALA A 232 8.28 -18.43 17.47
CA ALA A 232 7.13 -18.50 18.35
C ALA A 232 6.87 -19.96 18.77
N LYS A 233 6.13 -20.13 19.86
CA LYS A 233 5.75 -21.44 20.38
C LYS A 233 4.27 -21.48 20.76
N ILE A 234 3.70 -22.68 20.71
CA ILE A 234 2.35 -22.97 21.21
C ILE A 234 2.47 -24.15 22.17
N ASP A 235 2.00 -23.95 23.40
CA ASP A 235 1.91 -24.99 24.41
C ASP A 235 0.64 -25.84 24.20
N TYR A 236 0.80 -27.17 24.18
CA TYR A 236 -0.30 -28.13 24.12
C TYR A 236 -0.49 -28.78 25.51
N PRO A 237 -1.38 -28.23 26.35
CA PRO A 237 -1.67 -28.83 27.65
C PRO A 237 -2.44 -30.15 27.44
N GLY A 238 -2.09 -31.21 28.18
CA GLY A 238 -2.91 -32.43 28.28
C GLY A 238 -2.23 -33.77 28.00
N GLY A 239 -0.92 -33.81 27.71
CA GLY A 239 -0.16 -35.07 27.54
C GLY A 239 0.68 -35.44 28.76
N ARG A 240 1.10 -36.71 28.85
CA ARG A 240 2.14 -37.20 29.82
C ARG A 240 3.48 -36.47 29.64
N TYR A 241 3.67 -35.81 28.50
CA TYR A 241 4.76 -34.91 28.17
C TYR A 241 4.16 -33.54 27.81
N SER A 242 4.70 -32.45 28.35
CA SER A 242 4.34 -31.09 27.97
C SER A 242 4.84 -30.81 26.55
N LEU A 243 4.02 -31.08 25.53
CA LEU A 243 4.38 -30.83 24.14
C LEU A 243 4.36 -29.33 23.85
N LYS A 244 5.49 -28.81 23.35
CA LYS A 244 5.62 -27.45 22.83
C LYS A 244 5.90 -27.53 21.34
N GLN A 245 5.06 -26.90 20.53
CA GLN A 245 5.31 -26.78 19.09
C GLN A 245 5.94 -25.42 18.82
N SER A 246 7.21 -25.40 18.40
CA SER A 246 7.87 -24.19 17.93
C SER A 246 7.67 -24.02 16.43
N PHE A 247 7.55 -22.78 15.97
CA PHE A 247 7.46 -22.42 14.55
C PHE A 247 8.09 -21.04 14.31
N VAL A 248 8.34 -20.71 13.05
CA VAL A 248 8.91 -19.42 12.65
C VAL A 248 7.90 -18.68 11.78
N ASN A 249 7.47 -17.50 12.23
CA ASN A 249 6.56 -16.66 11.48
C ASN A 249 7.34 -15.64 10.63
N HIS A 250 7.19 -15.69 9.31
CA HIS A 250 7.84 -14.75 8.39
C HIS A 250 6.97 -13.56 8.00
N ALA A 251 5.66 -13.60 8.32
CA ALA A 251 4.76 -12.47 8.09
C ALA A 251 5.03 -11.38 9.12
N GLU A 252 5.44 -10.21 8.64
CA GLU A 252 5.78 -9.05 9.45
C GLU A 252 4.86 -7.89 9.12
N PHE A 253 4.57 -7.07 10.12
CA PHE A 253 3.93 -5.79 9.89
C PHE A 253 4.41 -4.77 10.92
N ILE A 254 4.49 -3.52 10.48
CA ILE A 254 4.75 -2.40 11.38
C ILE A 254 3.55 -1.45 11.37
N ARG A 255 3.17 -0.95 12.55
CA ARG A 255 2.12 0.05 12.70
C ARG A 255 2.72 1.39 13.12
N PHE A 256 2.38 2.44 12.39
CA PHE A 256 2.69 3.82 12.71
C PHE A 256 1.42 4.52 13.15
N GLY A 257 1.46 5.16 14.32
CA GLY A 257 0.44 6.12 14.70
C GLY A 257 0.71 7.45 14.00
N ILE A 258 -0.27 8.05 13.36
CA ILE A 258 -0.11 9.38 12.72
C ILE A 258 -1.14 10.36 13.31
N ALA A 259 -0.65 11.45 13.88
CA ALA A 259 -1.51 12.56 14.26
C ALA A 259 -1.80 13.44 13.03
N HIS A 260 -3.05 13.65 12.64
CA HIS A 260 -3.36 14.40 11.40
C HIS A 260 -3.29 15.92 11.55
N SER A 261 -3.27 16.43 12.79
CA SER A 261 -3.20 17.85 13.10
C SER A 261 -2.39 18.13 14.36
N ASN A 262 -2.01 19.40 14.57
CA ASN A 262 -1.32 19.83 15.79
C ASN A 262 -2.16 19.57 17.05
N ALA A 263 -3.49 19.72 16.96
CA ALA A 263 -4.40 19.41 18.05
C ALA A 263 -4.42 17.90 18.34
N ALA A 264 -4.56 17.08 17.30
CA ALA A 264 -4.50 15.63 17.43
C ALA A 264 -3.16 15.17 18.06
N GLN A 265 -2.04 15.76 17.64
CA GLN A 265 -0.72 15.41 18.14
C GLN A 265 -0.55 15.71 19.64
N ARG A 266 -1.05 16.86 20.11
CA ARG A 266 -1.00 17.21 21.55
C ARG A 266 -1.87 16.30 22.42
N SER A 267 -2.97 15.78 21.85
CA SER A 267 -3.94 14.96 22.58
C SER A 267 -3.66 13.45 22.53
N ARG A 268 -2.85 12.98 21.57
CA ARG A 268 -2.61 11.56 21.34
C ARG A 268 -1.30 11.10 21.97
N THR A 269 -1.36 9.97 22.65
CA THR A 269 -0.18 9.22 23.12
C THR A 269 0.10 8.03 22.21
N LYS A 270 1.37 7.69 22.03
CA LYS A 270 1.81 6.46 21.32
C LYS A 270 1.12 5.24 21.96
N ALA A 271 0.40 4.46 21.17
CA ALA A 271 -0.19 3.21 21.65
C ALA A 271 0.87 2.11 21.78
N CYS A 272 0.64 1.12 22.65
CA CYS A 272 1.60 0.05 22.93
C CYS A 272 2.00 -0.79 21.72
N HIS A 273 1.11 -0.89 20.72
CA HIS A 273 1.29 -1.66 19.50
C HIS A 273 1.73 -0.79 18.30
N GLU A 274 1.97 0.51 18.50
CA GLU A 274 2.54 1.42 17.51
C GLU A 274 4.07 1.42 17.66
N SER A 275 4.83 1.39 16.56
CA SER A 275 6.29 1.55 16.61
C SER A 275 6.66 2.98 16.99
N VAL A 276 6.01 3.96 16.36
CA VAL A 276 6.21 5.39 16.62
C VAL A 276 4.91 6.15 16.33
N LEU A 277 4.75 7.26 17.05
CA LEU A 277 3.72 8.27 16.80
C LEU A 277 4.35 9.43 16.03
N LEU A 278 3.89 9.67 14.80
CA LEU A 278 4.41 10.68 13.89
C LEU A 278 3.43 11.86 13.78
N GLY A 279 3.99 13.07 13.67
CA GLY A 279 3.23 14.29 13.40
C GLY A 279 3.64 14.89 12.06
N PRO A 280 2.82 14.82 10.99
CA PRO A 280 3.07 15.43 9.68
C PRO A 280 3.46 16.90 9.76
N LEU A 281 2.87 17.65 10.71
CA LEU A 281 3.09 19.07 10.93
C LEU A 281 4.20 19.39 11.93
N SER A 282 4.83 18.37 12.53
CA SER A 282 5.84 18.55 13.56
C SER A 282 7.23 18.60 12.94
N THR A 283 7.93 19.72 13.15
CA THR A 283 9.31 19.94 12.69
C THR A 283 10.33 19.07 13.40
N THR A 284 9.96 18.45 14.52
CA THR A 284 10.79 17.54 15.30
C THR A 284 10.56 16.07 14.95
N THR A 285 9.60 15.75 14.08
CA THR A 285 9.33 14.37 13.67
C THR A 285 10.39 13.92 12.69
N ASP A 286 11.16 12.90 13.06
CA ASP A 286 12.08 12.23 12.15
C ASP A 286 11.33 11.19 11.32
N TRP A 287 11.33 11.38 10.00
CA TRP A 287 10.69 10.50 9.02
C TRP A 287 11.65 9.43 8.47
N ALA A 288 12.90 9.36 8.95
CA ALA A 288 13.89 8.42 8.45
C ALA A 288 13.46 6.96 8.67
N GLU A 289 13.10 6.58 9.89
CA GLU A 289 12.64 5.21 10.18
C GLU A 289 11.40 4.86 9.36
N PHE A 290 10.40 5.75 9.33
CA PHE A 290 9.20 5.59 8.51
C PHE A 290 9.52 5.31 7.04
N SER A 291 10.51 6.03 6.49
CA SER A 291 10.91 5.92 5.09
C SER A 291 11.61 4.60 4.80
N GLU A 292 12.46 4.09 5.70
CA GLU A 292 13.09 2.77 5.55
C GLU A 292 12.06 1.65 5.44
N PHE A 293 11.01 1.68 6.27
CA PHE A 293 9.91 0.72 6.19
C PHE A 293 9.06 0.91 4.91
N GLY A 294 8.89 2.16 4.46
CA GLY A 294 8.26 2.49 3.17
C GLY A 294 9.04 1.97 1.96
N ILE A 295 10.38 2.03 1.99
CA ILE A 295 11.25 1.45 0.94
C ILE A 295 11.17 -0.08 0.99
N ALA A 296 11.28 -0.67 2.18
CA ALA A 296 11.31 -2.11 2.36
C ALA A 296 10.02 -2.81 1.90
N THR A 297 8.84 -2.19 2.10
CA THR A 297 7.58 -2.79 1.63
C THR A 297 7.52 -2.90 0.11
N GLY A 298 8.19 -1.99 -0.61
CA GLY A 298 8.34 -2.01 -2.07
C GLY A 298 9.51 -2.86 -2.59
N ALA A 299 10.29 -3.53 -1.74
CA ALA A 299 11.49 -4.27 -2.13
C ALA A 299 11.13 -5.64 -2.75
N PHE A 300 10.66 -5.62 -4.00
CA PHE A 300 10.26 -6.81 -4.74
C PHE A 300 11.43 -7.79 -4.93
N PRO A 301 11.31 -9.07 -4.50
CA PRO A 301 12.38 -10.05 -4.60
C PRO A 301 12.93 -10.24 -6.03
N VAL A 302 14.23 -10.52 -6.16
CA VAL A 302 14.97 -10.72 -7.43
C VAL A 302 15.17 -9.46 -8.27
N GLY A 303 14.21 -8.52 -8.25
CA GLY A 303 14.27 -7.25 -8.97
C GLY A 303 14.99 -6.15 -8.19
N LEU A 304 14.60 -5.94 -6.93
CA LEU A 304 15.08 -4.86 -6.07
C LEU A 304 15.89 -5.42 -4.88
N PRO A 305 16.81 -4.63 -4.30
CA PRO A 305 17.58 -5.08 -3.16
C PRO A 305 16.71 -5.19 -1.90
N ALA A 306 16.91 -6.26 -1.12
CA ALA A 306 16.29 -6.39 0.19
C ALA A 306 16.88 -5.35 1.17
N LYS A 307 16.06 -4.87 2.11
CA LYS A 307 16.50 -3.88 3.11
C LYS A 307 16.78 -4.54 4.45
N SER A 308 17.84 -4.10 5.13
CA SER A 308 18.10 -4.54 6.51
C SER A 308 17.41 -3.56 7.46
N LEU A 309 16.45 -4.05 8.22
CA LEU A 309 15.67 -3.27 9.16
C LEU A 309 15.93 -3.71 10.59
N ASN A 310 15.54 -2.85 11.53
CA ASN A 310 15.59 -3.09 12.97
C ASN A 310 14.23 -2.74 13.56
N ARG A 311 13.78 -3.51 14.55
CA ARG A 311 12.54 -3.25 15.31
C ARG A 311 12.78 -3.46 16.80
N CYS A 312 12.16 -2.67 17.68
CA CYS A 312 12.26 -2.92 19.13
C CYS A 312 11.65 -4.29 19.44
N ILE A 313 12.41 -5.20 20.08
CA ILE A 313 11.95 -6.58 20.27
C ILE A 313 10.67 -6.62 21.13
N ALA A 314 10.52 -5.67 22.06
CA ALA A 314 9.37 -5.56 22.95
C ALA A 314 8.03 -5.39 22.20
N ASP A 315 8.06 -4.88 20.96
CA ASP A 315 6.86 -4.70 20.15
C ASP A 315 6.20 -6.05 19.77
N TYR A 316 6.97 -7.13 19.73
CA TYR A 316 6.45 -8.46 19.40
C TYR A 316 5.53 -9.05 20.49
N ARG A 317 5.52 -8.47 21.69
CA ARG A 317 4.55 -8.81 22.75
C ARG A 317 3.10 -8.50 22.35
N TYR A 318 2.91 -7.62 21.36
CA TYR A 318 1.60 -7.13 20.93
C TYR A 318 1.09 -7.81 19.63
N ILE A 319 1.57 -9.01 19.33
CA ILE A 319 1.00 -9.84 18.26
C ILE A 319 -0.18 -10.63 18.82
N PRO A 320 -1.42 -10.43 18.35
CA PRO A 320 -2.57 -11.17 18.86
C PRO A 320 -2.68 -12.58 18.26
N VAL A 321 -3.08 -13.54 19.09
CA VAL A 321 -3.52 -14.89 18.71
C VAL A 321 -4.99 -15.02 19.04
N LYS A 322 -5.77 -15.48 18.06
CA LYS A 322 -7.22 -15.68 18.18
C LYS A 322 -7.50 -17.16 18.43
N LYS A 323 -8.26 -17.46 19.48
CA LYS A 323 -8.73 -18.81 19.82
C LYS A 323 -10.26 -18.80 19.85
N SER A 324 -10.91 -19.72 19.16
CA SER A 324 -12.36 -19.85 19.27
C SER A 324 -12.72 -20.21 20.72
N ARG A 325 -13.75 -19.56 21.27
CA ARG A 325 -14.25 -19.91 22.60
C ARG A 325 -14.89 -21.29 22.59
N SER A 326 -14.82 -21.99 23.72
CA SER A 326 -15.39 -23.32 23.91
C SER A 326 -16.92 -23.35 23.76
N ASP A 327 -17.60 -22.22 24.02
CA ASP A 327 -19.04 -22.05 23.84
C ASP A 327 -19.45 -21.77 22.38
N GLY A 328 -18.48 -21.67 21.47
CA GLY A 328 -18.70 -21.33 20.07
C GLY A 328 -19.11 -19.87 19.83
N LYS A 329 -19.17 -19.03 20.88
CA LYS A 329 -19.66 -17.65 20.83
C LYS A 329 -18.52 -16.66 20.99
N GLY A 330 -17.80 -16.45 19.89
CA GLY A 330 -16.74 -15.47 19.78
C GLY A 330 -15.35 -16.05 19.90
N VAL A 331 -14.37 -15.19 20.19
CA VAL A 331 -12.96 -15.56 20.28
C VAL A 331 -12.33 -15.02 21.56
N ASP A 332 -11.42 -15.78 22.12
CA ASP A 332 -10.45 -15.32 23.08
C ASP A 332 -9.21 -14.81 22.34
N VAL A 333 -8.65 -13.72 22.86
CA VAL A 333 -7.45 -13.09 22.29
C VAL A 333 -6.38 -13.07 23.35
N CYS A 334 -5.19 -13.58 23.02
CA CYS A 334 -4.01 -13.51 23.85
C CYS A 334 -2.80 -13.05 23.03
N ALA A 335 -1.70 -12.71 23.68
CA ALA A 335 -0.44 -12.45 22.99
C ALA A 335 0.13 -13.76 22.40
N LEU A 336 0.82 -13.66 21.26
CA LEU A 336 1.65 -14.73 20.72
C LEU A 336 2.80 -14.99 21.68
N ASP A 337 3.02 -16.26 22.02
CA ASP A 337 4.15 -16.66 22.86
C ASP A 337 5.42 -16.72 22.02
N ILE A 338 6.23 -15.67 22.14
CA ILE A 338 7.51 -15.53 21.45
C ILE A 338 8.55 -16.40 22.16
N ASP A 339 9.30 -17.18 21.39
CA ASP A 339 10.35 -18.01 21.96
C ASP A 339 11.56 -17.16 22.35
N ALA A 340 11.51 -16.65 23.58
CA ALA A 340 12.57 -15.88 24.20
C ALA A 340 13.93 -16.58 24.15
N ALA A 341 13.97 -17.91 24.28
CA ALA A 341 15.22 -18.64 24.28
C ALA A 341 15.95 -18.50 22.93
N ALA A 342 15.19 -18.50 21.84
CA ALA A 342 15.69 -18.25 20.49
C ALA A 342 16.10 -16.77 20.27
N LEU A 343 15.67 -15.86 21.14
CA LEU A 343 15.98 -14.42 21.09
C LEU A 343 17.03 -13.97 22.11
N ASN A 344 17.49 -14.85 23.00
CA ASN A 344 18.35 -14.51 24.15
C ASN A 344 19.67 -13.80 23.80
N SER A 345 20.14 -13.91 22.56
CA SER A 345 21.36 -13.23 22.08
C SER A 345 21.12 -11.79 21.61
N LEU A 346 19.87 -11.33 21.56
CA LEU A 346 19.49 -10.00 21.13
C LEU A 346 19.02 -9.16 22.31
N THR A 347 19.51 -7.92 22.38
CA THR A 347 19.09 -6.93 23.39
C THR A 347 18.56 -5.67 22.69
N GLY A 348 17.34 -5.26 23.04
CA GLY A 348 16.74 -4.01 22.57
C GLY A 348 16.20 -4.05 21.12
N SER A 349 16.98 -4.54 20.16
CA SER A 349 16.61 -4.53 18.73
C SER A 349 16.58 -5.91 18.08
N TYR A 350 15.64 -6.10 17.14
CA TYR A 350 15.51 -7.25 16.27
C TYR A 350 15.95 -6.89 14.84
N PRO A 351 17.21 -7.17 14.44
CA PRO A 351 17.63 -6.96 13.07
C PRO A 351 17.08 -8.06 12.16
N PHE A 352 16.54 -7.69 11.00
CA PHE A 352 16.08 -8.62 9.98
C PHE A 352 16.25 -8.08 8.56
N THR A 353 16.34 -8.99 7.59
CA THR A 353 16.25 -8.63 6.18
C THR A 353 14.78 -8.65 5.75
N ALA A 354 14.31 -7.50 5.27
CA ALA A 354 12.95 -7.27 4.82
C ALA A 354 12.88 -7.29 3.29
N VAL A 355 11.83 -7.94 2.78
CA VAL A 355 11.40 -7.86 1.38
C VAL A 355 9.90 -7.57 1.33
N ASP A 356 9.39 -7.33 0.13
CA ASP A 356 7.95 -7.16 -0.14
C ASP A 356 7.11 -8.27 0.53
N ALA A 357 5.95 -7.89 1.06
CA ALA A 357 4.99 -8.79 1.69
C ALA A 357 4.27 -9.73 0.71
N GLY A 358 4.53 -9.62 -0.60
CA GLY A 358 3.84 -10.36 -1.65
C GLY A 358 3.58 -11.84 -1.37
N VAL A 359 4.54 -12.55 -0.77
CA VAL A 359 4.42 -13.99 -0.46
C VAL A 359 3.80 -14.30 0.90
N THR A 360 3.72 -13.35 1.83
CA THR A 360 3.23 -13.56 3.20
C THR A 360 1.86 -12.93 3.46
N ASN A 361 1.63 -11.70 2.98
CA ASN A 361 0.36 -10.99 3.14
C ASN A 361 0.27 -9.81 2.15
N ASN A 362 -0.17 -10.10 0.92
CA ASN A 362 -0.16 -9.10 -0.16
C ASN A 362 -1.39 -8.17 -0.16
N ALA A 363 -2.40 -8.46 0.66
CA ALA A 363 -3.48 -7.53 0.98
C ALA A 363 -3.82 -7.71 2.46
N PRO A 364 -3.32 -6.84 3.36
CA PRO A 364 -3.50 -6.97 4.81
C PRO A 364 -4.92 -6.64 5.31
N VAL A 365 -5.93 -7.24 4.68
CA VAL A 365 -7.37 -7.05 4.92
C VAL A 365 -7.75 -7.16 6.39
N GLU A 366 -7.33 -8.26 7.02
CA GLU A 366 -7.71 -8.55 8.40
C GLU A 366 -7.15 -7.50 9.37
N LEU A 367 -5.98 -6.91 9.09
CA LEU A 367 -5.41 -5.86 9.94
C LEU A 367 -6.29 -4.60 9.93
N ALA A 368 -6.80 -4.19 8.77
CA ALA A 368 -7.73 -3.05 8.66
C ALA A 368 -9.08 -3.38 9.33
N ARG A 369 -9.63 -4.54 9.01
CA ARG A 369 -10.94 -4.98 9.49
C ARG A 369 -10.97 -5.13 11.01
N GLU A 370 -9.96 -5.75 11.61
CA GLU A 370 -9.86 -5.94 13.06
C GLU A 370 -9.66 -4.61 13.78
N TYR A 371 -8.93 -3.67 13.19
CA TYR A 371 -8.79 -2.33 13.77
C TYR A 371 -10.15 -1.61 13.87
N LEU A 372 -11.01 -1.76 12.86
CA LEU A 372 -12.35 -1.17 12.85
C LEU A 372 -13.35 -1.94 13.71
N ALA A 373 -13.36 -3.26 13.64
CA ALA A 373 -14.38 -4.13 14.24
C ALA A 373 -14.06 -4.57 15.67
N GLY A 374 -12.81 -4.41 16.10
CA GLY A 374 -12.24 -5.14 17.22
C GLY A 374 -11.73 -6.52 16.80
N ILE A 375 -10.69 -7.01 17.48
CA ILE A 375 -10.13 -8.33 17.24
C ILE A 375 -11.20 -9.38 17.50
N GLY A 376 -11.47 -10.22 16.50
CA GLY A 376 -12.55 -11.20 16.55
C GLY A 376 -13.97 -10.67 16.29
N GLY A 377 -14.14 -9.35 16.25
CA GLY A 377 -15.42 -8.71 15.90
C GLY A 377 -15.72 -8.78 14.41
N HIS A 378 -16.87 -8.24 14.00
CA HIS A 378 -17.23 -8.11 12.58
C HIS A 378 -17.95 -6.78 12.31
N ASN A 379 -17.75 -6.22 11.12
CA ASN A 379 -18.52 -5.06 10.66
C ASN A 379 -19.94 -5.50 10.31
N LYS A 380 -20.94 -4.72 10.75
CA LYS A 380 -22.34 -4.82 10.33
C LYS A 380 -22.42 -4.65 8.82
N ARG A 381 -23.26 -5.44 8.15
CA ARG A 381 -23.22 -5.61 6.69
C ARG A 381 -24.37 -4.95 5.95
N GLU A 382 -25.53 -4.82 6.58
CA GLU A 382 -26.74 -4.39 5.88
C GLU A 382 -26.76 -2.87 5.68
N SER A 383 -27.36 -2.40 4.60
CA SER A 383 -27.35 -0.97 4.23
C SER A 383 -28.02 -0.04 5.26
N HIS A 384 -28.90 -0.56 6.12
CA HIS A 384 -29.56 0.21 7.18
C HIS A 384 -28.87 0.13 8.56
N THR A 385 -27.88 -0.76 8.73
CA THR A 385 -27.14 -0.91 10.01
C THR A 385 -25.63 -0.73 9.90
N ALA A 386 -25.07 -0.83 8.69
CA ALA A 386 -23.65 -0.68 8.44
C ALA A 386 -23.19 0.72 8.85
N ASP A 387 -22.17 0.77 9.71
CA ASP A 387 -21.57 1.98 10.24
C ASP A 387 -20.08 2.09 9.92
N ARG A 388 -19.50 1.05 9.29
CA ARG A 388 -18.09 1.00 8.92
C ARG A 388 -17.80 -0.02 7.83
N ALA A 389 -16.77 0.25 7.04
CA ALA A 389 -16.33 -0.65 5.98
C ALA A 389 -14.83 -0.59 5.74
N VAL A 390 -14.36 -1.61 5.03
CA VAL A 390 -13.04 -1.62 4.41
C VAL A 390 -13.20 -1.46 2.89
N ILE A 391 -12.42 -0.58 2.28
CA ILE A 391 -12.28 -0.46 0.82
C ILE A 391 -10.95 -1.08 0.40
N PHE A 392 -11.03 -2.09 -0.46
CA PHE A 392 -9.90 -2.68 -1.17
C PHE A 392 -9.60 -1.84 -2.40
N VAL A 393 -8.36 -1.39 -2.54
CA VAL A 393 -7.88 -0.82 -3.81
C VAL A 393 -6.94 -1.86 -4.42
N ASP A 394 -7.43 -2.52 -5.47
CA ASP A 394 -6.68 -3.54 -6.18
C ASP A 394 -6.78 -3.40 -7.70
N PRO A 395 -5.70 -2.96 -8.37
CA PRO A 395 -5.65 -2.88 -9.82
C PRO A 395 -5.68 -4.25 -10.53
N PHE A 396 -5.52 -5.39 -9.83
CA PHE A 396 -5.40 -6.72 -10.44
C PHE A 396 -6.56 -7.67 -10.15
N ALA A 397 -7.74 -7.15 -9.80
CA ALA A 397 -8.92 -7.99 -9.61
C ALA A 397 -9.53 -8.40 -10.97
N GLU A 398 -8.90 -9.37 -11.63
CA GLU A 398 -9.33 -9.95 -12.91
C GLU A 398 -9.55 -11.48 -12.82
N THR A 399 -9.88 -12.11 -13.95
CA THR A 399 -10.02 -13.58 -14.05
C THR A 399 -8.70 -14.28 -13.82
N ALA A 400 -8.71 -15.34 -13.00
CA ALA A 400 -7.53 -16.14 -12.73
C ALA A 400 -6.98 -16.79 -14.01
N ASP A 401 -5.69 -16.61 -14.27
CA ASP A 401 -5.00 -17.19 -15.42
C ASP A 401 -4.31 -18.51 -15.01
N VAL A 402 -4.86 -19.63 -15.47
CA VAL A 402 -4.29 -20.96 -15.25
C VAL A 402 -3.38 -21.29 -16.41
N GLN A 403 -2.09 -21.02 -16.23
CA GLN A 403 -1.07 -21.30 -17.24
C GLN A 403 -0.91 -22.82 -17.47
N PRO A 404 -0.82 -23.30 -18.72
CA PRO A 404 -0.66 -24.72 -19.02
C PRO A 404 0.66 -25.29 -18.46
N LEU A 405 0.63 -26.56 -18.08
CA LEU A 405 1.81 -27.30 -17.62
C LEU A 405 2.73 -27.58 -18.82
N ALA A 406 3.76 -26.76 -19.01
CA ALA A 406 4.87 -27.06 -19.91
C ALA A 406 5.96 -27.90 -19.20
N ASN A 407 6.86 -28.50 -19.98
CA ASN A 407 8.12 -29.09 -19.48
C ASN A 407 8.96 -27.99 -18.81
N ASN A 408 8.77 -27.82 -17.50
CA ASN A 408 9.41 -26.75 -16.75
C ASN A 408 10.81 -27.20 -16.33
N SER A 409 11.82 -26.40 -16.67
CA SER A 409 13.13 -26.48 -16.04
C SER A 409 13.01 -26.25 -14.52
N ILE A 410 13.97 -26.73 -13.72
CA ILE A 410 13.97 -26.51 -12.26
C ILE A 410 13.88 -25.02 -11.88
N ILE A 411 14.50 -24.15 -12.68
CA ILE A 411 14.45 -22.69 -12.49
C ILE A 411 13.03 -22.15 -12.73
N GLU A 412 12.33 -22.66 -13.75
CA GLU A 412 10.94 -22.29 -14.02
C GLU A 412 10.01 -22.80 -12.92
N VAL A 413 10.24 -24.00 -12.38
CA VAL A 413 9.49 -24.52 -11.23
C VAL A 413 9.67 -23.63 -10.01
N ILE A 414 10.90 -23.23 -9.67
CA ILE A 414 11.18 -22.32 -8.55
C ILE A 414 10.48 -20.98 -8.75
N LYS A 415 10.56 -20.40 -9.96
CA LYS A 415 9.86 -19.15 -10.28
C LYS A 415 8.34 -19.29 -10.14
N LYS A 416 7.77 -20.35 -10.70
CA LYS A 416 6.32 -20.65 -10.60
C LYS A 416 5.90 -20.84 -9.14
N LEU A 417 6.71 -21.48 -8.31
CA LEU A 417 6.43 -21.65 -6.89
C LEU A 417 6.35 -20.30 -6.16
N ILE A 418 7.34 -19.41 -6.35
CA ILE A 418 7.33 -18.07 -5.76
C ILE A 418 6.10 -17.27 -6.22
N LEU A 419 5.83 -17.25 -7.53
CA LEU A 419 4.68 -16.54 -8.09
C LEU A 419 3.34 -17.13 -7.61
N SER A 420 3.25 -18.45 -7.46
CA SER A 420 2.06 -19.11 -6.90
C SER A 420 1.83 -18.74 -5.44
N GLY A 421 2.90 -18.61 -4.65
CA GLY A 421 2.83 -18.11 -3.28
C GLY A 421 2.30 -16.67 -3.23
N VAL A 422 2.75 -15.80 -4.13
CA VAL A 422 2.22 -14.42 -4.24
C VAL A 422 0.73 -14.42 -4.61
N ALA A 423 0.33 -15.25 -5.58
CA ALA A 423 -1.06 -15.35 -6.00
C ALA A 423 -1.96 -15.88 -4.86
N GLN A 424 -1.48 -16.89 -4.12
CA GLN A 424 -2.20 -17.48 -2.99
C GLN A 424 -2.33 -16.51 -1.81
N SER A 425 -1.30 -15.72 -1.54
CA SER A 425 -1.26 -14.76 -0.43
C SER A 425 -1.93 -13.41 -0.76
N ARG A 426 -2.61 -13.30 -1.91
CA ARG A 426 -3.29 -12.07 -2.33
C ARG A 426 -4.56 -11.79 -1.55
N TYR A 427 -5.43 -12.79 -1.37
CA TYR A 427 -6.69 -12.63 -0.64
C TYR A 427 -7.10 -13.89 0.11
N HIS A 428 -7.81 -13.69 1.20
CA HIS A 428 -8.71 -14.73 1.68
C HIS A 428 -9.96 -14.76 0.81
N THR A 429 -10.30 -15.93 0.25
CA THR A 429 -11.48 -16.13 -0.61
C THR A 429 -12.77 -15.58 0.01
N ARG A 430 -12.88 -15.64 1.34
CA ARG A 430 -14.01 -15.08 2.10
C ARG A 430 -14.19 -13.58 1.86
N ASP A 431 -13.12 -12.80 1.86
CA ASP A 431 -13.22 -11.34 1.79
C ASP A 431 -13.59 -10.87 0.39
N LEU A 432 -13.12 -11.58 -0.65
CA LEU A 432 -13.57 -11.37 -2.03
C LEU A 432 -15.06 -11.70 -2.20
N ALA A 433 -15.52 -12.83 -1.65
CA ALA A 433 -16.93 -13.20 -1.71
C ALA A 433 -17.83 -12.14 -1.04
N LEU A 434 -17.39 -11.58 0.10
CA LEU A 434 -18.12 -10.53 0.78
C LEU A 434 -18.08 -9.19 0.04
N ALA A 435 -16.99 -8.85 -0.64
CA ALA A 435 -16.88 -7.63 -1.43
C ALA A 435 -17.69 -7.69 -2.75
N GLY A 436 -17.90 -8.88 -3.29
CA GLY A 436 -18.68 -9.10 -4.51
C GLY A 436 -20.21 -9.08 -4.30
N ASP A 437 -20.69 -9.16 -3.05
CA ASP A 437 -22.12 -9.11 -2.74
C ASP A 437 -22.58 -7.65 -2.55
N ILE A 438 -23.40 -7.17 -3.47
CA ILE A 438 -23.92 -5.79 -3.45
C ILE A 438 -24.74 -5.46 -2.20
N ASN A 439 -25.27 -6.44 -1.48
CA ASN A 439 -26.01 -6.23 -0.23
C ASN A 439 -25.09 -6.01 0.98
N ILE A 440 -23.79 -6.24 0.84
CA ILE A 440 -22.80 -6.13 1.91
C ILE A 440 -22.11 -4.76 1.87
N LYS A 441 -22.54 -3.85 2.75
CA LYS A 441 -22.05 -2.47 2.87
C LYS A 441 -20.87 -2.31 3.82
N SER A 442 -20.04 -3.34 3.92
CA SER A 442 -18.90 -3.38 4.86
C SER A 442 -17.58 -3.79 4.22
N ARG A 443 -17.61 -4.19 2.95
CA ARG A 443 -16.47 -4.59 2.14
C ARG A 443 -16.73 -4.05 0.73
N PHE A 444 -15.78 -3.31 0.19
CA PHE A 444 -15.89 -2.71 -1.13
C PHE A 444 -14.60 -2.89 -1.90
N LEU A 445 -14.67 -2.95 -3.22
CA LEU A 445 -13.52 -3.10 -4.09
C LEU A 445 -13.51 -1.99 -5.15
N ILE A 446 -12.40 -1.27 -5.23
CA ILE A 446 -12.04 -0.40 -6.35
C ILE A 446 -10.99 -1.15 -7.15
N THR A 447 -11.33 -1.45 -8.41
CA THR A 447 -10.40 -2.09 -9.35
C THR A 447 -10.33 -1.31 -10.65
N ALA A 448 -9.32 -1.60 -11.46
CA ALA A 448 -9.15 -1.00 -12.76
C ALA A 448 -10.19 -1.57 -13.73
N PHE A 449 -10.91 -0.69 -14.42
CA PHE A 449 -11.80 -1.08 -15.49
C PHE A 449 -11.86 -0.01 -16.58
N ARG A 450 -12.16 -0.43 -17.81
CA ARG A 450 -12.40 0.48 -18.93
C ARG A 450 -13.20 -0.20 -20.03
N THR A 451 -13.81 0.58 -20.90
CA THR A 451 -14.40 0.07 -22.14
C THR A 451 -13.32 -0.53 -23.03
N ASN A 452 -13.57 -1.70 -23.61
CA ASN A 452 -12.67 -2.35 -24.54
C ASN A 452 -12.68 -1.61 -25.90
N PRO A 453 -11.53 -1.07 -26.37
CA PRO A 453 -11.48 -0.37 -27.65
C PRO A 453 -11.83 -1.25 -28.86
N GLN A 454 -11.60 -2.55 -28.77
CA GLN A 454 -11.83 -3.51 -29.86
C GLN A 454 -13.26 -4.06 -29.88
N SER A 455 -13.96 -3.98 -28.75
CA SER A 455 -15.35 -4.41 -28.59
C SER A 455 -16.03 -3.45 -27.60
N PRO A 456 -16.60 -2.32 -28.08
CA PRO A 456 -17.10 -1.26 -27.21
C PRO A 456 -18.20 -1.67 -26.20
N ASN A 457 -18.82 -2.83 -26.40
CA ASN A 457 -19.81 -3.39 -25.47
C ASN A 457 -19.18 -4.22 -24.33
N ASP A 458 -17.88 -4.51 -24.42
CA ASP A 458 -17.13 -5.28 -23.43
C ASP A 458 -16.28 -4.37 -22.53
N TRP A 459 -15.97 -4.87 -21.34
CA TRP A 459 -15.10 -4.20 -20.37
C TRP A 459 -13.79 -4.95 -20.21
N LEU A 460 -12.68 -4.22 -20.21
CA LEU A 460 -11.41 -4.71 -19.71
C LEU A 460 -11.38 -4.48 -18.20
N LEU A 461 -10.99 -5.51 -17.44
CA LEU A 461 -10.95 -5.50 -15.98
C LEU A 461 -9.54 -5.80 -15.47
N GLY A 462 -9.23 -5.30 -14.29
CA GLY A 462 -7.98 -5.53 -13.59
C GLY A 462 -6.76 -5.25 -14.46
N ALA A 463 -5.88 -6.24 -14.60
CA ALA A 463 -4.59 -6.04 -15.26
C ALA A 463 -4.71 -5.74 -16.76
N GLN A 464 -5.81 -6.17 -17.39
CA GLN A 464 -6.11 -5.89 -18.81
C GLN A 464 -6.44 -4.43 -19.09
N ALA A 465 -6.92 -3.69 -18.07
CA ALA A 465 -7.29 -2.28 -18.22
C ALA A 465 -6.07 -1.33 -18.14
N LEU A 466 -4.90 -1.84 -17.72
CA LEU A 466 -3.73 -1.04 -17.32
C LEU A 466 -2.55 -1.18 -18.29
N CYS A 467 -1.68 -0.18 -18.30
CA CYS A 467 -0.42 -0.19 -19.05
C CYS A 467 0.71 -0.86 -18.25
N SER A 468 0.77 -0.65 -16.94
CA SER A 468 1.93 -1.02 -16.13
C SER A 468 2.08 -2.53 -15.89
N THR A 469 1.03 -3.32 -16.11
CA THR A 469 0.90 -4.73 -15.69
C THR A 469 1.80 -5.71 -16.41
N ARG A 470 2.32 -5.34 -17.59
CA ARG A 470 3.20 -6.21 -18.36
C ARG A 470 4.54 -6.43 -17.64
N ILE A 471 5.20 -7.56 -17.95
CA ILE A 471 6.48 -7.95 -17.35
C ILE A 471 6.40 -7.99 -15.81
N GLY A 472 5.36 -8.66 -15.27
CA GLY A 472 5.18 -8.77 -13.82
C GLY A 472 4.92 -7.42 -13.14
N ALA A 473 4.14 -6.55 -13.79
CA ALA A 473 3.83 -5.20 -13.32
C ALA A 473 5.03 -4.24 -13.18
N PHE A 474 6.10 -4.41 -13.98
CA PHE A 474 7.24 -3.47 -14.02
C PHE A 474 7.16 -2.46 -15.18
N PHE A 475 6.24 -2.65 -16.12
CA PHE A 475 6.24 -1.89 -17.36
C PHE A 475 6.03 -0.38 -17.16
N GLY A 476 5.34 0.01 -16.07
CA GLY A 476 5.09 1.41 -15.72
C GLY A 476 6.35 2.24 -15.47
N PHE A 477 7.47 1.61 -15.11
CA PHE A 477 8.73 2.32 -14.85
C PHE A 477 9.48 2.72 -16.12
N PHE A 478 9.17 2.11 -17.28
CA PHE A 478 9.92 2.31 -18.52
C PHE A 478 9.60 3.64 -19.22
N ASP A 479 8.36 4.11 -19.13
CA ASP A 479 7.93 5.40 -19.69
C ASP A 479 6.90 6.04 -18.75
N ALA A 480 6.99 7.35 -18.58
CA ALA A 480 6.07 8.09 -17.74
C ALA A 480 4.63 8.04 -18.23
N GLU A 481 4.41 7.93 -19.54
CA GLU A 481 3.07 7.86 -20.13
C GLU A 481 2.29 6.62 -19.67
N PHE A 482 2.95 5.51 -19.38
CA PHE A 482 2.30 4.30 -18.83
C PHE A 482 1.81 4.52 -17.40
N SER A 483 2.64 5.13 -16.57
CA SER A 483 2.26 5.47 -15.19
C SER A 483 1.18 6.57 -15.16
N LYS A 484 1.25 7.56 -16.06
CA LYS A 484 0.21 8.62 -16.20
C LYS A 484 -1.13 8.03 -16.59
N HIS A 485 -1.14 7.14 -17.57
CA HIS A 485 -2.34 6.42 -17.98
C HIS A 485 -2.99 5.74 -16.77
N ASP A 486 -2.23 4.93 -16.03
CA ASP A 486 -2.76 4.16 -14.91
C ASP A 486 -3.21 5.07 -13.76
N PHE A 487 -2.50 6.16 -13.49
CA PHE A 487 -2.90 7.20 -12.52
C PHE A 487 -4.26 7.81 -12.87
N PHE A 488 -4.44 8.26 -14.10
CA PHE A 488 -5.73 8.84 -14.52
C PHE A 488 -6.86 7.79 -14.56
N LEU A 489 -6.54 6.54 -14.90
CA LEU A 489 -7.53 5.47 -14.82
C LEU A 489 -7.95 5.21 -13.38
N GLY A 490 -7.02 5.30 -12.43
CA GLY A 490 -7.29 5.23 -10.99
C GLY A 490 -8.26 6.31 -10.52
N ARG A 491 -8.00 7.56 -10.91
CA ARG A 491 -8.91 8.69 -10.61
C ARG A 491 -10.30 8.45 -11.19
N TYR A 492 -10.39 8.05 -12.47
CA TYR A 492 -11.64 7.71 -13.14
C TYR A 492 -12.41 6.60 -12.41
N CYS A 493 -11.77 5.47 -12.13
CA CYS A 493 -12.41 4.33 -11.46
C CYS A 493 -12.88 4.68 -10.05
N CYS A 494 -12.12 5.51 -9.32
CA CYS A 494 -12.52 5.98 -7.99
C CYS A 494 -13.78 6.86 -8.06
N GLN A 495 -13.85 7.81 -8.99
CA GLN A 495 -15.06 8.62 -9.17
C GLN A 495 -16.28 7.76 -9.50
N GLN A 496 -16.14 6.85 -10.46
CA GLN A 496 -17.24 5.95 -10.84
C GLN A 496 -17.70 5.10 -9.65
N PHE A 497 -16.77 4.59 -8.84
CA PHE A 497 -17.08 3.86 -7.62
C PHE A 497 -17.90 4.72 -6.62
N LEU A 498 -17.51 5.97 -6.40
CA LEU A 498 -18.22 6.88 -5.49
C LEU A 498 -19.60 7.32 -6.03
N GLN A 499 -19.78 7.37 -7.35
CA GLN A 499 -21.05 7.72 -8.00
C GLN A 499 -22.07 6.58 -8.02
N GLN A 500 -21.65 5.32 -7.84
CA GLN A 500 -22.54 4.16 -7.87
C GLN A 500 -23.44 4.08 -6.63
N GLN A 501 -24.60 4.74 -6.69
CA GLN A 501 -25.59 4.83 -5.61
C GLN A 501 -26.17 3.48 -5.14
N ASN A 502 -26.01 2.40 -5.90
CA ASN A 502 -26.43 1.06 -5.47
C ASN A 502 -25.31 0.27 -4.78
N ASN A 503 -24.05 0.67 -4.96
CA ASN A 503 -22.90 -0.05 -4.44
C ASN A 503 -22.33 0.63 -3.18
N PHE A 504 -21.68 1.78 -3.31
CA PHE A 504 -21.07 2.51 -2.20
C PHE A 504 -22.03 3.51 -1.55
N ALA A 505 -23.11 2.96 -0.98
CA ALA A 505 -24.22 3.73 -0.45
C ALA A 505 -24.88 3.02 0.73
N LEU A 506 -25.58 3.82 1.55
CA LEU A 506 -26.41 3.36 2.67
C LEU A 506 -27.88 3.65 2.38
N ARG A 507 -28.76 2.91 3.04
CA ARG A 507 -30.19 3.20 2.99
C ARG A 507 -30.47 4.50 3.71
N GLU A 508 -31.40 5.31 3.23
CA GLU A 508 -31.67 6.66 3.74
C GLU A 508 -32.03 6.67 5.24
N ASP A 509 -32.57 5.58 5.78
CA ASP A 509 -32.90 5.43 7.21
C ASP A 509 -31.77 4.85 8.07
N ASN A 510 -30.56 4.70 7.50
CA ASN A 510 -29.39 4.31 8.27
C ASN A 510 -29.05 5.42 9.30
N PRO A 511 -28.85 5.09 10.59
CA PRO A 511 -28.54 6.07 11.63
C PRO A 511 -27.32 6.95 11.32
N VAL A 512 -26.35 6.46 10.54
CA VAL A 512 -25.18 7.25 10.11
C VAL A 512 -25.60 8.50 9.35
N LEU A 513 -26.67 8.44 8.55
CA LEU A 513 -27.10 9.56 7.71
C LEU A 513 -27.87 10.63 8.49
N GLY A 514 -28.31 10.34 9.72
CA GLY A 514 -29.02 11.30 10.57
C GLY A 514 -30.39 11.78 10.05
N MET A 515 -30.99 11.09 9.07
CA MET A 515 -32.23 11.53 8.41
C MET A 515 -33.49 11.03 9.13
N ALA A 516 -34.17 11.91 9.88
CA ALA A 516 -35.34 11.56 10.70
C ALA A 516 -36.63 11.22 9.91
N ARG A 517 -36.73 11.58 8.63
CA ARG A 517 -37.90 11.33 7.75
C ARG A 517 -37.48 10.70 6.41
N ALA A 518 -36.75 9.61 6.49
CA ALA A 518 -36.19 8.91 5.34
C ALA A 518 -37.21 8.00 4.62
N ASN A 519 -37.13 7.94 3.29
CA ASN A 519 -37.77 6.87 2.52
C ASN A 519 -36.90 5.61 2.65
N ARG A 520 -37.45 4.57 3.29
CA ARG A 520 -36.74 3.34 3.67
C ARG A 520 -36.25 2.48 2.49
N LEU A 521 -36.45 2.89 1.25
CA LEU A 521 -35.96 2.18 0.06
C LEU A 521 -34.89 2.97 -0.70
N ASN A 522 -34.73 4.27 -0.44
CA ASN A 522 -33.77 5.09 -1.14
C ASN A 522 -32.34 4.83 -0.63
N MET A 523 -31.38 4.86 -1.55
CA MET A 523 -29.96 4.77 -1.24
C MET A 523 -29.31 6.16 -1.33
N LYS A 524 -28.40 6.45 -0.41
CA LYS A 524 -27.60 7.69 -0.38
C LYS A 524 -26.11 7.35 -0.37
N PRO A 525 -25.28 8.09 -1.11
CA PRO A 525 -23.84 7.83 -1.17
C PRO A 525 -23.20 8.01 0.20
N ILE A 526 -22.24 7.14 0.54
CA ILE A 526 -21.44 7.29 1.76
C ILE A 526 -20.54 8.52 1.67
N ILE A 527 -19.90 8.73 0.51
CA ILE A 527 -19.12 9.93 0.18
C ILE A 527 -19.76 10.59 -1.04
N PRO A 528 -20.57 11.66 -0.87
CA PRO A 528 -21.08 12.45 -1.99
C PRO A 528 -19.95 13.28 -2.65
N LEU A 529 -20.09 13.58 -3.94
CA LEU A 529 -19.12 14.37 -4.69
C LEU A 529 -19.54 15.85 -4.75
N PHE A 530 -18.62 16.75 -4.42
CA PHE A 530 -18.80 18.20 -4.44
C PHE A 530 -17.62 18.88 -5.15
N GLY A 531 -17.79 20.18 -5.43
CA GLY A 531 -16.72 21.02 -5.98
C GLY A 531 -16.10 20.45 -7.26
N THR A 532 -14.77 20.43 -7.30
CA THR A 532 -14.04 19.89 -8.46
C THR A 532 -14.12 18.38 -8.61
N ALA A 533 -14.35 17.64 -7.51
CA ALA A 533 -14.57 16.19 -7.54
C ALA A 533 -15.91 15.78 -8.20
N ALA A 534 -16.89 16.69 -8.26
CA ALA A 534 -18.15 16.45 -8.97
C ALA A 534 -18.01 16.54 -10.51
N ILE A 535 -16.91 17.10 -11.01
CA ILE A 535 -16.64 17.19 -12.45
C ILE A 535 -16.22 15.81 -12.97
N GLU A 536 -16.93 15.31 -13.96
CA GLU A 536 -16.72 13.97 -14.54
C GLU A 536 -15.26 13.80 -15.02
N GLN A 537 -14.59 12.76 -14.53
CA GLN A 537 -13.25 12.39 -14.96
C GLN A 537 -13.32 11.80 -16.37
N LYS A 538 -12.40 12.22 -17.25
CA LYS A 538 -12.22 11.58 -18.55
C LYS A 538 -11.51 10.24 -18.38
N MET A 539 -11.99 9.23 -19.08
CA MET A 539 -11.24 7.98 -19.23
C MET A 539 -9.96 8.25 -20.06
N PRO A 540 -8.76 7.88 -19.57
CA PRO A 540 -7.52 8.13 -20.30
C PRO A 540 -7.47 7.30 -21.59
N LYS A 541 -6.95 7.89 -22.67
CA LYS A 541 -6.65 7.12 -23.89
C LYS A 541 -5.40 6.28 -23.66
N TRP A 542 -5.32 5.12 -24.33
CA TRP A 542 -4.07 4.37 -24.37
C TRP A 542 -2.93 5.26 -24.88
N PRO A 543 -1.74 5.20 -24.27
CA PRO A 543 -0.61 6.03 -24.66
C PRO A 543 -0.12 5.68 -26.08
N VAL A 544 0.43 6.67 -26.79
CA VAL A 544 0.96 6.48 -28.15
C VAL A 544 2.40 5.95 -28.08
N TRP A 545 2.60 4.74 -28.59
CA TRP A 545 3.74 3.84 -28.36
C TRP A 545 5.10 4.23 -28.98
N ASN A 546 5.23 5.44 -29.54
CA ASN A 546 6.38 5.82 -30.37
C ASN A 546 7.51 6.50 -29.59
N THR A 547 7.30 6.84 -28.32
CA THR A 547 8.27 7.60 -27.49
C THR A 547 9.35 6.70 -26.89
N PHE A 548 8.99 5.51 -26.41
CA PHE A 548 9.94 4.58 -25.78
C PHE A 548 10.51 3.55 -26.76
N LYS A 549 11.85 3.45 -26.79
CA LYS A 549 12.62 2.47 -27.58
C LYS A 549 13.36 1.52 -26.64
N ALA A 550 13.00 0.24 -26.59
CA ALA A 550 13.63 -0.71 -25.65
C ALA A 550 15.15 -0.85 -25.86
N GLU A 551 15.61 -0.68 -27.10
CA GLU A 551 17.04 -0.69 -27.43
C GLU A 551 17.84 0.43 -26.72
N SER A 552 17.21 1.54 -26.29
CA SER A 552 17.92 2.63 -25.60
C SER A 552 18.47 2.23 -24.23
N ILE A 553 17.83 1.27 -23.54
CA ILE A 553 18.22 0.81 -22.21
C ILE A 553 19.02 -0.50 -22.22
N LYS A 554 19.16 -1.14 -23.39
CA LYS A 554 19.92 -2.39 -23.56
C LYS A 554 21.36 -2.31 -23.05
N PRO A 555 22.14 -1.24 -23.30
CA PRO A 555 23.49 -1.14 -22.74
C PRO A 555 23.50 -1.14 -21.21
N LYS A 556 22.55 -0.45 -20.59
CA LYS A 556 22.43 -0.35 -19.12
C LYS A 556 22.04 -1.70 -18.50
N ILE A 557 21.05 -2.39 -19.10
CA ILE A 557 20.66 -3.75 -18.69
C ILE A 557 21.86 -4.71 -18.82
N HIS A 558 22.56 -4.68 -19.96
CA HIS A 558 23.71 -5.56 -20.19
C HIS A 558 24.81 -5.34 -19.16
N ALA A 559 25.19 -4.09 -18.93
CA ALA A 559 26.17 -3.72 -17.91
C ALA A 559 25.75 -4.21 -16.51
N ARG A 560 24.45 -4.21 -16.24
CA ARG A 560 23.93 -4.61 -14.94
C ARG A 560 23.92 -6.11 -14.72
N ILE A 561 23.44 -6.89 -15.70
CA ILE A 561 23.55 -8.36 -15.67
C ILE A 561 25.03 -8.76 -15.54
N LYS A 562 25.95 -8.01 -16.17
CA LYS A 562 27.41 -8.22 -16.02
C LYS A 562 27.83 -8.21 -14.58
N ARG A 563 27.46 -7.17 -13.83
CA ARG A 563 27.84 -7.02 -12.44
C ARG A 563 27.27 -8.13 -11.57
N VAL A 564 25.98 -8.43 -11.69
CA VAL A 564 25.32 -9.48 -10.89
C VAL A 564 25.96 -10.84 -11.15
N VAL A 565 26.15 -11.21 -12.41
CA VAL A 565 26.78 -12.49 -12.76
C VAL A 565 28.24 -12.51 -12.26
N HIS A 566 29.01 -11.42 -12.40
CA HIS A 566 30.36 -11.36 -11.82
C HIS A 566 30.36 -11.58 -10.30
N ALA A 567 29.48 -10.91 -9.57
CA ALA A 567 29.41 -11.02 -8.12
C ALA A 567 28.99 -12.42 -7.65
N LEU A 568 27.98 -13.03 -8.29
CA LEU A 568 27.56 -14.40 -8.00
C LEU A 568 28.71 -15.39 -8.19
N LEU A 569 29.47 -15.24 -9.27
CA LEU A 569 30.61 -16.10 -9.57
C LEU A 569 31.75 -15.89 -8.57
N ASN A 570 32.09 -14.64 -8.26
CA ASN A 570 33.11 -14.32 -7.27
C ASN A 570 32.77 -14.92 -5.89
N ASN A 571 31.50 -14.85 -5.48
CA ASN A 571 31.03 -15.44 -4.22
C ASN A 571 31.08 -16.98 -4.25
N MET A 572 30.71 -17.62 -5.37
CA MET A 572 30.83 -19.08 -5.51
C MET A 572 32.28 -19.57 -5.51
N VAL A 573 33.19 -18.79 -6.09
CA VAL A 573 34.61 -19.13 -6.22
C VAL A 573 35.39 -18.86 -4.94
N ASN A 574 35.02 -17.84 -4.16
CA ASN A 574 35.67 -17.52 -2.88
C ASN A 574 35.07 -18.28 -1.68
N GLY A 575 33.89 -18.88 -1.82
CA GLY A 575 33.22 -19.66 -0.77
C GLY A 575 33.69 -21.11 -0.60
N LYS A 576 34.67 -21.58 -1.40
CA LYS A 576 35.23 -22.93 -1.28
C LYS A 576 36.75 -22.89 -1.37
N GLU A 577 37.43 -23.64 -0.51
CA GLU A 577 38.85 -23.98 -0.67
C GLU A 577 39.03 -24.81 -1.96
N MET A 578 39.14 -24.15 -3.11
CA MET A 578 39.46 -24.78 -4.38
C MET A 578 40.95 -24.61 -4.68
N SER A 579 41.57 -25.67 -5.22
CA SER A 579 42.95 -25.58 -5.72
C SER A 579 43.06 -24.58 -6.88
N TRP A 580 44.20 -23.90 -6.96
CA TRP A 580 44.42 -22.77 -7.88
C TRP A 580 44.18 -23.10 -9.36
N TYR A 581 44.48 -24.33 -9.81
CA TYR A 581 44.27 -24.77 -11.19
C TYR A 581 42.80 -25.14 -11.50
N LYS A 582 42.03 -25.61 -10.51
CA LYS A 582 40.57 -25.82 -10.64
C LYS A 582 39.83 -24.48 -10.67
N LYS A 583 40.34 -23.48 -9.94
CA LYS A 583 39.88 -22.09 -9.99
C LYS A 583 40.07 -21.51 -11.38
N ILE A 584 41.26 -21.64 -11.98
CA ILE A 584 41.54 -21.21 -13.37
C ILE A 584 40.64 -21.91 -14.40
N GLY A 585 40.48 -23.24 -14.30
CA GLY A 585 39.63 -24.00 -15.22
C GLY A 585 38.14 -23.65 -15.10
N ALA A 586 37.64 -23.48 -13.88
CA ALA A 586 36.28 -23.00 -13.63
C ALA A 586 36.10 -21.56 -14.12
N ASP A 587 37.03 -20.66 -13.82
CA ASP A 587 37.01 -19.26 -14.25
C ASP A 587 37.01 -19.15 -15.78
N PHE A 588 37.75 -20.00 -16.50
CA PHE A 588 37.79 -20.02 -17.97
C PHE A 588 36.49 -20.54 -18.60
N LEU A 589 35.92 -21.65 -18.08
CA LEU A 589 34.64 -22.20 -18.56
C LEU A 589 33.45 -21.29 -18.22
N ILE A 590 33.52 -20.64 -17.06
CA ILE A 590 32.61 -19.59 -16.64
C ILE A 590 32.75 -18.40 -17.59
N TRP A 591 33.96 -17.94 -17.89
CA TRP A 591 34.23 -16.78 -18.75
C TRP A 591 33.75 -16.97 -20.19
N LEU A 592 34.03 -18.11 -20.83
CA LEU A 592 33.59 -18.43 -22.19
C LEU A 592 32.05 -18.46 -22.32
N ASN A 593 31.35 -19.05 -21.34
CA ASN A 593 29.89 -19.10 -21.35
C ASN A 593 29.22 -17.81 -20.87
N LYS A 594 29.93 -16.96 -20.12
CA LYS A 594 29.38 -15.74 -19.52
C LYS A 594 29.00 -14.70 -20.55
N THR A 595 29.85 -14.37 -21.51
CA THR A 595 29.54 -13.33 -22.51
C THR A 595 28.34 -13.72 -23.38
N ALA A 596 28.27 -14.98 -23.78
CA ALA A 596 27.15 -15.52 -24.55
C ALA A 596 25.86 -15.57 -23.72
N PHE A 597 25.92 -16.09 -22.49
CA PHE A 597 24.79 -16.14 -21.56
C PHE A 597 24.24 -14.74 -21.27
N MET A 598 25.12 -13.77 -21.04
CA MET A 598 24.75 -12.40 -20.73
C MET A 598 24.08 -11.69 -21.91
N SER A 599 24.64 -11.84 -23.10
CA SER A 599 24.06 -11.29 -24.32
C SER A 599 22.69 -11.91 -24.57
N LEU A 600 22.56 -13.22 -24.38
CA LEU A 600 21.29 -13.96 -24.50
C LEU A 600 20.26 -13.51 -23.45
N ALA A 601 20.67 -13.34 -22.19
CA ALA A 601 19.80 -12.84 -21.12
C ALA A 601 19.33 -11.40 -21.39
N THR A 602 20.24 -10.53 -21.83
CA THR A 602 19.92 -9.14 -22.23
C THR A 602 18.91 -9.15 -23.37
N ASN A 603 19.18 -9.89 -24.44
CA ASN A 603 18.31 -9.96 -25.62
C ASN A 603 16.93 -10.56 -25.28
N LYS A 604 16.85 -11.54 -24.37
CA LYS A 604 15.57 -12.07 -23.87
C LYS A 604 14.76 -11.01 -23.11
N ILE A 605 15.40 -10.18 -22.29
CA ILE A 605 14.71 -9.08 -21.58
C ILE A 605 14.22 -8.04 -22.59
N ILE A 606 15.06 -7.61 -23.53
CA ILE A 606 14.66 -6.65 -24.58
C ILE A 606 13.52 -7.21 -25.44
N ALA A 607 13.60 -8.47 -25.86
CA ALA A 607 12.54 -9.12 -26.60
C ALA A 607 11.24 -9.22 -25.79
N SER A 608 11.33 -9.44 -24.47
CA SER A 608 10.15 -9.43 -23.59
C SER A 608 9.51 -8.04 -23.48
N ILE A 609 10.33 -6.98 -23.47
CA ILE A 609 9.87 -5.58 -23.48
C ILE A 609 9.17 -5.26 -24.81
N GLU A 610 9.75 -5.65 -25.94
CA GLU A 610 9.16 -5.44 -27.26
C GLU A 610 7.89 -6.29 -27.46
N ASN A 611 7.86 -7.53 -26.97
CA ASN A 611 6.65 -8.37 -27.00
C ASN A 611 5.54 -7.80 -26.12
N ALA A 612 5.88 -7.33 -24.91
CA ALA A 612 4.93 -6.64 -24.03
C ALA A 612 4.34 -5.40 -24.72
N LYS A 613 5.19 -4.60 -25.38
CA LYS A 613 4.77 -3.45 -26.20
C LYS A 613 3.81 -3.86 -27.34
N ASN A 614 4.08 -4.97 -28.02
CA ASN A 614 3.24 -5.44 -29.12
C ASN A 614 1.91 -6.11 -28.67
N SER A 615 1.77 -6.43 -27.39
CA SER A 615 0.59 -7.07 -26.82
C SER A 615 -0.56 -6.12 -26.45
N PHE A 616 -0.34 -4.81 -26.58
CA PHE A 616 -1.38 -3.83 -26.31
C PHE A 616 -2.43 -3.80 -27.42
N PRO A 617 -3.69 -3.45 -27.10
CA PRO A 617 -4.71 -3.26 -28.12
C PRO A 617 -4.20 -2.29 -29.17
N LYS A 618 -4.09 -2.74 -30.43
CA LYS A 618 -3.86 -1.84 -31.56
C LYS A 618 -5.11 -0.97 -31.67
N LEU A 619 -4.95 0.33 -31.45
CA LEU A 619 -5.98 1.35 -31.66
C LEU A 619 -6.30 1.49 -33.14
#